data_AF-A0A9E3QUJ6-F1
#
_entry.id   AF-A0A9E3QUJ6-F1
#
_cell.length_a   1.000
_cell.length_b   1.000
_cell.length_c   1.000
_cell.angle_alpha   90.00
_cell.angle_beta   90.00
_cell.angle_gamma   90.00
#
_symmetry.space_group_name_H-M   'P 1'
#
loop_
_entity.id
_entity.type
_entity.pdbx_description
1 polymer ?
#
loop_
_entity_poly.entity_id
_entity_poly.type
_entity_poly.pdbx_seq_one_letter_code
_entity_poly.pdbx_strand_id
1 'polypeptide(L)'
;MTRARLLASLVLAAALGCDTSKPVPVGFSPKDHVAYFPIESGVHALDCTMCHTDPDTFSTFACTGCHSHEKNATVAAHFSITENFVYAPTACYSCHPTGSAVRFDHTPYFAIREGSKHAGVPCLSCHPNTADRHDVDCLTCHPANPTDAKHAEVKVGPGGYERVSATCLKCHADSKVFRVASHLPFHVGSGFPHFIAKVGCLQCHPNPVYGKPWQQDFTTRSCGGTCHPLSDLTPTHADKPEFKYDNISCLTSGCHTMGTKGG
;
A
#
# COMPACT_ATOMS: atom_id res chain seq x y z
N MET A 1 21.40 29.89 86.25
CA MET A 1 21.11 28.84 85.25
C MET A 1 20.82 29.57 83.93
N THR A 2 21.84 29.93 83.13
CA THR A 2 22.28 29.24 81.89
C THR A 2 21.12 28.99 80.90
N ARG A 3 21.11 29.45 79.64
CA ARG A 3 22.07 30.13 78.74
C ARG A 3 21.26 30.76 77.59
N ALA A 4 21.69 31.93 77.12
CA ALA A 4 21.30 32.52 75.85
C ALA A 4 21.97 31.80 74.66
N ARG A 5 21.39 31.89 73.45
CA ARG A 5 22.07 32.22 72.17
C ARG A 5 21.09 32.32 70.99
N LEU A 6 21.07 33.50 70.36
CA LEU A 6 20.71 33.69 68.94
C LEU A 6 21.72 32.96 68.05
N LEU A 7 21.30 32.45 66.88
CA LEU A 7 21.73 32.93 65.54
C LEU A 7 21.38 31.95 64.40
N ALA A 8 21.14 32.58 63.25
CA ALA A 8 21.43 32.15 61.89
C ALA A 8 20.47 31.21 61.15
N SER A 9 19.82 31.82 60.16
CA SER A 9 19.28 31.22 58.94
C SER A 9 20.27 30.27 58.27
N LEU A 10 19.79 29.12 57.80
CA LEU A 10 20.39 28.40 56.67
C LEU A 10 19.28 27.99 55.71
N VAL A 11 19.29 28.62 54.53
CA VAL A 11 18.67 28.09 53.33
C VAL A 11 19.45 26.82 52.98
N LEU A 12 18.77 25.68 52.87
CA LEU A 12 19.29 24.55 52.11
C LEU A 12 18.14 23.94 51.30
N ALA A 13 18.22 24.20 49.99
CA ALA A 13 17.51 23.48 48.96
C ALA A 13 18.01 22.02 48.85
N ALA A 14 17.18 21.19 48.20
CA ALA A 14 17.38 19.77 47.87
C ALA A 14 17.20 18.81 49.07
N ALA A 15 16.30 17.84 49.06
CA ALA A 15 15.79 17.07 47.94
C ALA A 15 14.27 16.88 48.03
N LEU A 16 13.54 17.27 46.99
CA LEU A 16 12.35 16.55 46.59
C LEU A 16 12.83 15.20 46.05
N GLY A 17 13.17 14.29 46.95
CA GLY A 17 13.35 12.89 46.61
C GLY A 17 11.98 12.36 46.20
N CYS A 18 11.92 11.70 45.04
CA CYS A 18 10.81 10.87 44.62
C CYS A 18 10.28 10.08 45.81
N ASP A 19 9.06 10.37 46.25
CA ASP A 19 8.38 9.58 47.26
C ASP A 19 7.87 8.29 46.61
N THR A 20 8.66 7.23 46.72
CA THR A 20 8.33 5.88 46.26
C THR A 20 7.32 5.17 47.18
N SER A 21 6.76 5.85 48.18
CA SER A 21 5.82 5.26 49.15
C SER A 21 4.35 5.46 48.78
N LYS A 22 4.04 6.26 47.75
CA LYS A 22 2.70 6.26 47.18
C LYS A 22 2.54 5.00 46.33
N PRO A 23 1.53 4.14 46.62
CA PRO A 23 1.28 3.00 45.77
C PRO A 23 0.90 3.53 44.40
N VAL A 24 1.75 3.27 43.40
CA VAL A 24 1.25 2.99 42.06
C VAL A 24 0.10 1.99 42.27
N PRO A 25 -1.08 2.16 41.65
CA PRO A 25 -2.13 1.16 41.72
C PRO A 25 -1.50 -0.22 41.50
N VAL A 26 -1.59 -1.07 42.52
CA VAL A 26 -0.89 -2.36 42.58
C VAL A 26 -1.23 -3.15 41.31
N GLY A 27 -0.23 -3.50 40.50
CA GLY A 27 -0.37 -4.48 39.41
C GLY A 27 0.09 -4.07 38.00
N PHE A 28 0.66 -2.88 37.79
CA PHE A 28 1.16 -2.48 36.47
C PHE A 28 2.64 -2.08 36.50
N SER A 29 3.52 -3.06 36.28
CA SER A 29 4.93 -2.84 35.92
C SER A 29 5.07 -2.70 34.39
N PRO A 30 6.26 -2.32 33.87
CA PRO A 30 6.51 -2.37 32.42
C PRO A 30 6.21 -3.74 31.80
N LYS A 31 6.37 -4.82 32.56
CA LYS A 31 6.06 -6.18 32.12
C LYS A 31 4.57 -6.43 31.90
N ASP A 32 3.74 -5.83 32.75
CA ASP A 32 2.29 -5.95 32.67
C ASP A 32 1.70 -5.12 31.51
N HIS A 33 2.48 -4.18 30.97
CA HIS A 33 2.08 -3.35 29.84
C HIS A 33 2.18 -4.07 28.49
N VAL A 34 2.93 -5.17 28.35
CA VAL A 34 3.17 -5.83 27.04
C VAL A 34 1.89 -6.20 26.30
N ALA A 35 0.82 -6.55 27.02
CA ALA A 35 -0.48 -6.88 26.43
C ALA A 35 -1.27 -5.67 25.89
N TYR A 36 -0.86 -4.46 26.24
CA TYR A 36 -1.57 -3.21 25.94
C TYR A 36 -0.72 -2.24 25.14
N PHE A 37 0.48 -1.93 25.61
CA PHE A 37 1.46 -1.05 24.99
C PHE A 37 2.88 -1.48 25.40
N PRO A 38 3.71 -2.04 24.50
CA PRO A 38 4.99 -2.64 24.87
C PRO A 38 6.02 -1.57 25.25
N ILE A 39 6.28 -1.43 26.56
CA ILE A 39 7.28 -0.49 27.13
C ILE A 39 8.45 -1.18 27.85
N GLU A 40 8.54 -2.51 27.83
CA GLU A 40 9.70 -3.21 28.41
C GLU A 40 11.02 -2.87 27.71
N SER A 41 10.96 -2.46 26.43
CA SER A 41 12.12 -2.10 25.63
C SER A 41 11.75 -1.16 24.48
N GLY A 42 12.75 -0.62 23.79
CA GLY A 42 12.55 0.27 22.64
C GLY A 42 12.41 1.75 23.02
N VAL A 43 11.91 2.57 22.08
CA VAL A 43 11.89 4.04 22.21
C VAL A 43 10.90 4.57 23.27
N HIS A 44 9.97 3.73 23.71
CA HIS A 44 8.98 4.06 24.74
C HIS A 44 9.26 3.39 26.10
N ALA A 45 10.43 2.74 26.26
CA ALA A 45 10.92 2.28 27.57
C ALA A 45 11.42 3.48 28.39
N LEU A 46 10.47 4.29 28.87
CA LEU A 46 10.68 5.56 29.56
C LEU A 46 10.11 5.48 30.98
N ASP A 47 10.43 6.48 31.81
CA ASP A 47 9.81 6.63 33.13
C ASP A 47 8.28 6.80 33.01
N CYS A 48 7.53 6.22 33.95
CA CYS A 48 6.07 6.19 33.91
C CYS A 48 5.45 7.60 33.73
N THR A 49 6.04 8.61 34.37
CA THR A 49 5.59 10.01 34.34
C THR A 49 5.85 10.71 33.00
N MET A 50 6.67 10.14 32.11
CA MET A 50 6.87 10.67 30.76
C MET A 50 5.65 10.47 29.86
N CYS A 51 4.87 9.42 30.13
CA CYS A 51 3.64 9.12 29.41
C CYS A 51 2.41 9.46 30.24
N HIS A 52 2.42 9.13 31.53
CA HIS A 52 1.29 9.32 32.43
C HIS A 52 1.33 10.69 33.10
N THR A 53 0.35 11.53 32.75
CA THR A 53 0.33 12.95 33.14
C THR A 53 -0.16 13.19 34.57
N ASP A 54 -0.79 12.19 35.19
CA ASP A 54 -1.17 12.19 36.59
C ASP A 54 -0.19 11.28 37.37
N PRO A 55 0.75 11.84 38.15
CA PRO A 55 1.74 11.07 38.89
C PRO A 55 1.19 10.40 40.17
N ASP A 56 0.00 10.77 40.62
CA ASP A 56 -0.61 10.19 41.81
C ASP A 56 -1.44 8.94 41.45
N THR A 57 -2.07 8.92 40.27
CA THR A 57 -2.99 7.83 39.87
C THR A 57 -2.55 7.05 38.65
N PHE A 58 -1.65 7.59 37.82
CA PHE A 58 -1.24 7.02 36.53
C PHE A 58 -2.42 6.71 35.59
N SER A 59 -3.59 7.30 35.80
CA SER A 59 -4.83 6.98 35.07
C SER A 59 -4.97 7.70 33.72
N THR A 60 -4.18 8.74 33.49
CA THR A 60 -4.19 9.54 32.26
C THR A 60 -2.83 9.46 31.57
N PHE A 61 -2.82 9.50 30.23
CA PHE A 61 -1.59 9.49 29.44
C PHE A 61 -1.69 10.40 28.22
N ALA A 62 -0.54 10.80 27.66
CA ALA A 62 -0.48 11.68 26.48
C ALA A 62 0.71 11.37 25.56
N CYS A 63 0.43 10.84 24.36
CA CYS A 63 1.43 10.63 23.31
C CYS A 63 2.03 11.95 22.80
N THR A 64 1.20 13.00 22.75
CA THR A 64 1.63 14.32 22.25
C THR A 64 2.56 15.06 23.21
N GLY A 65 2.80 14.55 24.43
CA GLY A 65 3.79 15.12 25.34
C GLY A 65 5.18 15.19 24.70
N CYS A 66 5.65 14.07 24.17
CA CYS A 66 6.90 13.99 23.40
C CYS A 66 6.70 14.30 21.91
N HIS A 67 5.59 13.89 21.30
CA HIS A 67 5.36 14.03 19.85
C HIS A 67 4.73 15.38 19.42
N SER A 68 4.68 16.38 20.30
CA SER A 68 4.11 17.71 20.04
C SER A 68 4.80 18.47 18.91
N HIS A 69 6.14 18.38 18.84
CA HIS A 69 6.96 19.06 17.82
C HIS A 69 6.76 18.48 16.41
N GLU A 70 6.23 17.25 16.33
CA GLU A 70 6.00 16.54 15.08
C GLU A 70 4.58 16.72 14.55
N LYS A 71 3.76 17.65 15.08
CA LYS A 71 2.34 17.74 14.68
C LYS A 71 2.15 17.81 13.16
N ASN A 72 2.88 18.70 12.47
CA ASN A 72 2.74 18.86 11.03
C ASN A 72 3.23 17.62 10.26
N ALA A 73 4.36 17.04 10.65
CA ALA A 73 4.89 15.82 10.04
C ALA A 73 3.99 14.61 10.32
N THR A 74 3.42 14.51 11.53
CA THR A 74 2.47 13.48 11.94
C THR A 74 1.19 13.59 11.12
N VAL A 75 0.59 14.78 11.03
CA VAL A 75 -0.59 15.03 10.19
C VAL A 75 -0.29 14.71 8.72
N ALA A 76 0.90 15.10 8.22
CA ALA A 76 1.32 14.78 6.85
C ALA A 76 1.56 13.28 6.63
N ALA A 77 2.03 12.53 7.62
CA ALA A 77 2.25 11.08 7.53
C ALA A 77 0.93 10.29 7.64
N HIS A 78 -0.03 10.80 8.42
CA HIS A 78 -1.36 10.21 8.61
C HIS A 78 -2.39 10.75 7.62
N PHE A 79 -1.98 11.60 6.69
CA PHE A 79 -2.83 12.21 5.68
C PHE A 79 -3.65 11.18 4.87
N SER A 80 -3.20 9.92 4.75
CA SER A 80 -3.91 8.82 4.08
C SER A 80 -5.03 8.20 4.92
N ILE A 81 -5.17 8.58 6.20
CA ILE A 81 -6.20 8.13 7.12
C ILE A 81 -7.13 9.32 7.36
N THR A 82 -8.22 9.40 6.60
CA THR A 82 -9.17 10.53 6.65
C THR A 82 -10.26 10.35 7.67
N GLU A 83 -10.66 9.09 7.90
CA GLU A 83 -11.64 8.72 8.89
C GLU A 83 -10.91 8.37 10.19
N ASN A 84 -11.33 8.98 11.30
CA ASN A 84 -10.86 8.69 12.66
C ASN A 84 -9.42 9.11 13.02
N PHE A 85 -8.63 9.71 12.11
CA PHE A 85 -7.38 10.36 12.52
C PHE A 85 -7.66 11.68 13.24
N VAL A 86 -7.25 11.76 14.50
CA VAL A 86 -7.28 12.99 15.29
C VAL A 86 -5.92 13.16 15.94
N TYR A 87 -5.28 14.30 15.70
CA TYR A 87 -4.07 14.66 16.44
C TYR A 87 -4.48 15.14 17.84
N ALA A 88 -4.66 14.18 18.76
CA ALA A 88 -5.02 14.41 20.15
C ALA A 88 -4.18 13.51 21.08
N PRO A 89 -4.03 13.87 22.38
CA PRO A 89 -3.10 13.20 23.29
C PRO A 89 -3.20 11.68 23.34
N THR A 90 -4.39 11.10 23.31
CA THR A 90 -4.63 9.65 23.43
C THR A 90 -5.13 9.00 22.14
N ALA A 91 -5.54 9.79 21.14
CA ALA A 91 -6.16 9.28 19.92
C ALA A 91 -5.23 8.43 19.06
N CYS A 92 -3.91 8.56 19.25
CA CYS A 92 -2.92 7.74 18.55
C CYS A 92 -3.02 6.26 18.92
N TYR A 93 -3.43 5.93 20.15
CA TYR A 93 -3.43 4.58 20.70
C TYR A 93 -4.44 3.64 20.01
N SER A 94 -5.55 4.17 19.49
CA SER A 94 -6.56 3.37 18.81
C SER A 94 -6.06 2.73 17.50
N CYS A 95 -5.13 3.41 16.82
CA CYS A 95 -4.51 2.91 15.59
C CYS A 95 -3.10 2.36 15.81
N HIS A 96 -2.37 2.90 16.80
CA HIS A 96 -1.01 2.50 17.15
C HIS A 96 -0.97 1.90 18.57
N PRO A 97 -1.61 0.73 18.80
CA PRO A 97 -1.66 0.11 20.14
C PRO A 97 -0.27 -0.27 20.65
N THR A 98 0.70 -0.45 19.75
CA THR A 98 2.08 -0.75 20.11
C THR A 98 2.99 0.48 20.13
N GLY A 99 2.45 1.67 19.85
CA GLY A 99 3.22 2.90 19.70
C GLY A 99 4.12 2.96 18.46
N SER A 100 4.07 1.95 17.58
CA SER A 100 4.87 1.94 16.35
C SER A 100 4.19 2.75 15.25
N ALA A 101 4.97 3.52 14.49
CA ALA A 101 4.45 4.17 13.29
C ALA A 101 4.27 3.13 12.17
N VAL A 102 3.04 2.67 11.95
CA VAL A 102 2.70 1.82 10.80
C VAL A 102 2.42 2.67 9.57
N ARG A 103 3.20 2.45 8.51
CA ARG A 103 2.91 3.01 7.18
C ARG A 103 1.90 2.12 6.46
N PHE A 104 1.08 2.72 5.59
CA PHE A 104 0.22 1.97 4.69
C PHE A 104 1.07 1.03 3.81
N ASP A 105 0.76 -0.26 3.86
CA ASP A 105 1.44 -1.26 3.05
C ASP A 105 0.91 -1.21 1.60
N HIS A 106 1.76 -0.70 0.71
CA HIS A 106 1.47 -0.63 -0.72
C HIS A 106 1.67 -1.98 -1.43
N THR A 107 2.32 -2.96 -0.81
CA THR A 107 2.69 -4.25 -1.42
C THR A 107 1.51 -5.00 -2.02
N PRO A 108 0.35 -5.16 -1.34
CA PRO A 108 -0.80 -5.85 -1.92
C PRO A 108 -1.55 -5.02 -2.97
N TYR A 109 -1.31 -3.71 -3.10
CA TYR A 109 -2.12 -2.83 -3.96
C TYR A 109 -1.34 -2.28 -5.15
N PHE A 110 -0.26 -1.52 -4.89
CA PHE A 110 0.65 -0.95 -5.87
C PHE A 110 2.07 -0.94 -5.31
N ALA A 111 2.83 -2.01 -5.53
CA ALA A 111 4.08 -2.23 -4.80
C ALA A 111 5.15 -1.14 -5.06
N ILE A 112 5.45 -0.33 -4.05
CA ILE A 112 6.56 0.64 -4.06
C ILE A 112 7.79 -0.03 -3.43
N ARG A 113 8.64 -0.62 -4.28
CA ARG A 113 9.85 -1.33 -3.84
C ARG A 113 11.02 -0.37 -3.69
N GLU A 114 11.93 -0.69 -2.78
CA GLU A 114 13.23 -0.01 -2.70
C GLU A 114 13.94 -0.05 -4.06
N GLY A 115 14.54 1.09 -4.45
CA GLY A 115 15.18 1.26 -5.75
C GLY A 115 14.22 1.43 -6.95
N SER A 116 12.90 1.30 -6.76
CA SER A 116 11.93 1.65 -7.81
C SER A 116 11.87 3.17 -8.05
N LYS A 117 11.36 3.57 -9.21
CA LYS A 117 11.18 5.00 -9.55
C LYS A 117 10.14 5.72 -8.68
N HIS A 118 9.27 4.96 -8.01
CA HIS A 118 8.27 5.49 -7.08
C HIS A 118 8.79 5.53 -5.62
N ALA A 119 9.94 4.91 -5.33
CA ALA A 119 10.51 4.91 -3.98
C ALA A 119 10.90 6.34 -3.56
N GLY A 120 10.50 6.73 -2.35
CA GLY A 120 10.79 8.06 -1.81
C GLY A 120 9.94 9.18 -2.37
N VAL A 121 9.00 8.89 -3.29
CA VAL A 121 8.03 9.89 -3.77
C VAL A 121 7.06 10.24 -2.64
N PRO A 122 6.83 11.53 -2.33
CA PRO A 122 5.85 11.92 -1.31
C PRO A 122 4.46 11.42 -1.67
N CYS A 123 3.72 10.93 -0.69
CA CYS A 123 2.45 10.26 -0.90
C CYS A 123 1.40 11.14 -1.61
N LEU A 124 1.39 12.46 -1.35
CA LEU A 124 0.53 13.45 -2.02
C LEU A 124 0.82 13.63 -3.51
N SER A 125 1.99 13.20 -3.99
CA SER A 125 2.34 13.30 -5.41
C SER A 125 1.56 12.30 -6.25
N CYS A 126 1.16 11.17 -5.64
CA CYS A 126 0.33 10.16 -6.29
C CYS A 126 -1.13 10.26 -5.84
N HIS A 127 -1.40 10.63 -4.59
CA HIS A 127 -2.75 10.77 -4.06
C HIS A 127 -3.06 12.26 -3.81
N PRO A 128 -3.38 13.04 -4.85
CA PRO A 128 -3.58 14.49 -4.70
C PRO A 128 -4.82 14.82 -3.87
N ASN A 129 -5.88 14.02 -3.97
CA ASN A 129 -7.10 14.21 -3.22
C ASN A 129 -6.93 13.64 -1.81
N THR A 130 -7.05 14.51 -0.81
CA THR A 130 -6.94 14.08 0.58
C THR A 130 -8.19 13.45 1.15
N ALA A 131 -9.36 13.67 0.56
CA ALA A 131 -10.61 13.07 1.00
C ALA A 131 -10.85 11.68 0.39
N ASP A 132 -10.30 11.42 -0.80
CA ASP A 132 -10.39 10.12 -1.47
C ASP A 132 -9.02 9.71 -2.02
N ARG A 133 -8.37 8.75 -1.37
CA ARG A 133 -7.06 8.24 -1.77
C ARG A 133 -7.13 7.22 -2.90
N HIS A 134 -8.32 6.81 -3.35
CA HIS A 134 -8.46 6.02 -4.58
C HIS A 134 -8.23 6.88 -5.82
N ASP A 135 -8.34 8.20 -5.69
CA ASP A 135 -7.94 9.16 -6.71
C ASP A 135 -6.40 9.22 -6.78
N VAL A 136 -5.86 8.47 -7.74
CA VAL A 136 -4.43 8.39 -8.00
C VAL A 136 -4.12 9.18 -9.25
N ASP A 137 -3.13 10.08 -9.18
CA ASP A 137 -2.60 10.80 -10.33
C ASP A 137 -1.26 10.22 -10.78
N CYS A 138 -1.26 9.68 -12.01
CA CYS A 138 -0.03 9.23 -12.67
C CYS A 138 0.53 10.30 -13.60
N LEU A 139 -0.33 11.17 -14.13
CA LEU A 139 -0.06 11.99 -15.31
C LEU A 139 0.79 13.23 -14.99
N THR A 140 0.78 13.69 -13.74
CA THR A 140 1.69 14.75 -13.28
C THR A 140 3.16 14.37 -13.51
N CYS A 141 3.55 13.12 -13.24
CA CYS A 141 4.91 12.63 -13.45
C CYS A 141 5.09 11.88 -14.78
N HIS A 142 4.02 11.33 -15.34
CA HIS A 142 3.99 10.65 -16.64
C HIS A 142 3.27 11.51 -17.69
N PRO A 143 3.92 12.58 -18.19
CA PRO A 143 3.33 13.43 -19.21
C PRO A 143 3.18 12.68 -20.55
N ALA A 144 2.43 13.29 -21.46
CA ALA A 144 2.17 12.77 -22.82
C ALA A 144 3.43 12.23 -23.51
N ASN A 145 4.51 13.00 -23.48
CA ASN A 145 5.81 12.56 -23.98
C ASN A 145 6.72 12.29 -22.78
N PRO A 146 7.27 11.07 -22.59
CA PRO A 146 7.34 9.97 -23.55
C PRO A 146 6.24 8.91 -23.45
N THR A 147 5.23 9.08 -22.57
CA THR A 147 4.25 8.03 -22.28
C THR A 147 3.54 7.53 -23.53
N ASP A 148 3.01 8.41 -24.37
CA ASP A 148 2.23 8.08 -25.56
C ASP A 148 3.12 7.34 -26.57
N ALA A 149 4.36 7.80 -26.73
CA ALA A 149 5.34 7.15 -27.61
C ALA A 149 5.68 5.72 -27.15
N LYS A 150 5.68 5.46 -25.84
CA LYS A 150 5.86 4.11 -25.28
C LYS A 150 4.61 3.23 -25.41
N HIS A 151 3.45 3.80 -25.70
CA HIS A 151 2.18 3.10 -25.92
C HIS A 151 1.76 3.10 -27.40
N ALA A 152 2.66 3.43 -28.33
CA ALA A 152 2.32 3.50 -29.76
C ALA A 152 1.88 2.15 -30.37
N GLU A 153 2.26 1.02 -29.76
CA GLU A 153 1.92 -0.33 -30.25
C GLU A 153 0.60 -0.88 -29.71
N VAL A 154 -0.03 -0.21 -28.73
CA VAL A 154 -1.32 -0.64 -28.16
C VAL A 154 -2.47 0.15 -28.77
N LYS A 155 -3.70 -0.41 -28.74
CA LYS A 155 -4.90 0.28 -29.23
C LYS A 155 -5.14 1.55 -28.43
N VAL A 156 -5.37 2.67 -29.10
CA VAL A 156 -5.79 3.92 -28.43
C VAL A 156 -7.32 3.92 -28.27
N GLY A 157 -7.81 4.43 -27.14
CA GLY A 157 -9.24 4.57 -26.85
C GLY A 157 -9.86 3.32 -26.19
N PRO A 158 -11.20 3.14 -26.28
CA PRO A 158 -11.92 2.18 -25.45
C PRO A 158 -11.37 0.76 -25.53
N GLY A 159 -11.13 0.14 -24.37
CA GLY A 159 -10.55 -1.22 -24.28
C GLY A 159 -9.03 -1.29 -24.52
N GLY A 160 -8.36 -0.14 -24.69
CA GLY A 160 -6.93 -0.01 -24.88
C GLY A 160 -6.31 1.08 -23.99
N TYR A 161 -5.33 1.78 -24.52
CA TYR A 161 -4.63 2.88 -23.88
C TYR A 161 -5.44 4.17 -23.94
N GLU A 162 -5.65 4.74 -22.76
CA GLU A 162 -6.20 6.08 -22.56
C GLU A 162 -5.35 6.80 -21.52
N ARG A 163 -5.07 8.09 -21.76
CA ARG A 163 -4.31 8.93 -20.84
C ARG A 163 -5.14 9.44 -19.68
N VAL A 164 -5.58 8.49 -18.86
CA VAL A 164 -6.30 8.72 -17.63
C VAL A 164 -5.73 7.77 -16.57
N SER A 165 -5.45 8.28 -15.38
CA SER A 165 -4.73 7.52 -14.33
C SER A 165 -5.42 6.20 -13.97
N ALA A 166 -6.76 6.18 -13.97
CA ALA A 166 -7.55 4.96 -13.74
C ALA A 166 -7.27 3.85 -14.78
N THR A 167 -7.05 4.21 -16.05
CA THR A 167 -6.71 3.24 -17.10
C THR A 167 -5.26 2.77 -16.97
N CYS A 168 -4.34 3.62 -16.51
CA CYS A 168 -2.97 3.20 -16.21
C CYS A 168 -2.94 2.06 -15.19
N LEU A 169 -3.76 2.13 -14.13
CA LEU A 169 -3.84 1.08 -13.11
C LEU A 169 -4.35 -0.25 -13.64
N LYS A 170 -5.26 -0.26 -14.63
CA LYS A 170 -5.73 -1.52 -15.26
C LYS A 170 -4.56 -2.37 -15.74
N CYS A 171 -3.53 -1.73 -16.30
CA CYS A 171 -2.36 -2.40 -16.83
C CYS A 171 -1.18 -2.42 -15.86
N HIS A 172 -0.96 -1.37 -15.07
CA HIS A 172 0.25 -1.16 -14.29
C HIS A 172 0.04 -1.20 -12.77
N ALA A 173 -1.06 -1.78 -12.29
CA ALA A 173 -1.41 -1.83 -10.86
C ALA A 173 -0.34 -2.47 -9.96
N ASP A 174 0.49 -3.40 -10.43
CA ASP A 174 1.59 -3.95 -9.63
C ASP A 174 2.89 -3.12 -9.68
N SER A 175 2.82 -1.87 -10.16
CA SER A 175 3.98 -1.03 -10.47
C SER A 175 4.92 -1.65 -11.51
N LYS A 176 4.40 -2.57 -12.34
CA LYS A 176 5.13 -3.28 -13.41
C LYS A 176 4.75 -2.76 -14.78
N VAL A 177 5.72 -2.71 -15.69
CA VAL A 177 5.49 -2.42 -17.11
C VAL A 177 5.39 -3.73 -17.87
N PHE A 178 4.21 -4.02 -18.41
CA PHE A 178 3.96 -5.17 -19.27
C PHE A 178 4.32 -4.79 -20.71
N ARG A 179 5.19 -5.58 -21.35
CA ARG A 179 5.65 -5.32 -22.72
C ARG A 179 4.91 -6.22 -23.70
N VAL A 180 4.54 -5.66 -24.84
CA VAL A 180 3.98 -6.40 -25.99
C VAL A 180 4.89 -7.57 -26.38
N ALA A 181 6.20 -7.34 -26.41
CA ALA A 181 7.22 -8.33 -26.71
C ALA A 181 7.23 -9.55 -25.77
N SER A 182 6.62 -9.46 -24.58
CA SER A 182 6.53 -10.58 -23.64
C SER A 182 5.47 -11.62 -24.01
N HIS A 183 4.68 -11.39 -25.07
CA HIS A 183 3.61 -12.32 -25.46
C HIS A 183 4.09 -13.54 -26.28
N LEU A 184 5.39 -13.76 -26.41
CA LEU A 184 5.90 -14.95 -27.10
C LEU A 184 5.52 -16.25 -26.36
N PRO A 185 5.19 -17.34 -27.08
CA PRO A 185 5.22 -17.47 -28.54
C PRO A 185 4.00 -16.88 -29.28
N PHE A 186 2.96 -16.44 -28.57
CA PHE A 186 1.75 -15.87 -29.14
C PHE A 186 1.93 -14.39 -29.57
N HIS A 187 2.30 -14.19 -30.83
CA HIS A 187 2.61 -12.84 -31.32
C HIS A 187 1.37 -11.92 -31.40
N VAL A 188 1.44 -10.81 -30.66
CA VAL A 188 0.40 -9.76 -30.67
C VAL A 188 0.91 -8.42 -31.25
N GLY A 189 2.13 -8.41 -31.79
CA GLY A 189 2.74 -7.22 -32.38
C GLY A 189 2.20 -6.88 -33.77
N SER A 190 2.74 -5.82 -34.37
CA SER A 190 2.39 -5.41 -35.74
C SER A 190 2.65 -6.54 -36.74
N GLY A 191 1.74 -6.72 -37.71
CA GLY A 191 1.83 -7.75 -38.75
C GLY A 191 1.23 -9.10 -38.39
N PHE A 192 0.77 -9.32 -37.16
CA PHE A 192 0.13 -10.56 -36.72
C PHE A 192 -1.41 -10.46 -36.65
N PRO A 193 -2.14 -11.58 -36.76
CA PRO A 193 -3.61 -11.58 -36.72
C PRO A 193 -4.19 -10.95 -35.44
N HIS A 194 -3.56 -11.19 -34.30
CA HIS A 194 -3.98 -10.69 -32.99
C HIS A 194 -3.30 -9.37 -32.60
N PHE A 195 -3.07 -8.49 -33.58
CA PHE A 195 -2.42 -7.21 -33.35
C PHE A 195 -3.20 -6.36 -32.34
N ILE A 196 -2.60 -6.09 -31.18
CA ILE A 196 -3.24 -5.39 -30.06
C ILE A 196 -3.67 -3.96 -30.37
N ALA A 197 -3.15 -3.31 -31.42
CA ALA A 197 -3.67 -2.02 -31.85
C ALA A 197 -5.09 -2.12 -32.45
N LYS A 198 -5.52 -3.32 -32.87
CA LYS A 198 -6.87 -3.57 -33.41
C LYS A 198 -7.82 -4.12 -32.35
N VAL A 199 -7.35 -5.04 -31.51
CA VAL A 199 -8.21 -5.80 -30.58
C VAL A 199 -8.08 -5.31 -29.13
N GLY A 200 -7.09 -4.49 -28.76
CA GLY A 200 -6.95 -3.99 -27.39
C GLY A 200 -6.63 -5.07 -26.35
N CYS A 201 -5.90 -4.70 -25.30
CA CYS A 201 -5.48 -5.66 -24.28
C CYS A 201 -6.68 -6.23 -23.50
N LEU A 202 -7.65 -5.37 -23.17
CA LEU A 202 -8.76 -5.71 -22.26
C LEU A 202 -9.82 -6.59 -22.93
N GLN A 203 -9.83 -6.70 -24.26
CA GLN A 203 -10.72 -7.63 -24.96
C GLN A 203 -10.23 -9.08 -24.83
N CYS A 204 -8.91 -9.28 -24.79
CA CYS A 204 -8.29 -10.58 -24.54
C CYS A 204 -8.15 -10.88 -23.04
N HIS A 205 -7.93 -9.85 -22.22
CA HIS A 205 -7.83 -9.94 -20.77
C HIS A 205 -9.03 -9.22 -20.13
N PRO A 206 -10.23 -9.83 -20.12
CA PRO A 206 -11.45 -9.13 -19.69
C PRO A 206 -11.67 -9.14 -18.17
N ASN A 207 -11.05 -10.07 -17.44
CA ASN A 207 -11.34 -10.28 -16.02
C ASN A 207 -10.38 -9.50 -15.12
N PRO A 208 -10.88 -8.73 -14.14
CA PRO A 208 -10.01 -8.11 -13.15
C PRO A 208 -9.42 -9.16 -12.21
N VAL A 209 -8.32 -8.81 -11.55
CA VAL A 209 -7.79 -9.61 -10.44
C VAL A 209 -8.78 -9.59 -9.29
N TYR A 210 -9.08 -10.76 -8.73
CA TYR A 210 -9.98 -10.87 -7.57
C TYR A 210 -9.46 -10.03 -6.39
N GLY A 211 -10.32 -9.20 -5.81
CA GLY A 211 -9.94 -8.27 -4.73
C GLY A 211 -9.16 -7.02 -5.20
N LYS A 212 -8.87 -6.88 -6.49
CA LYS A 212 -8.23 -5.69 -7.10
C LYS A 212 -8.97 -5.27 -8.38
N PRO A 213 -10.20 -4.73 -8.29
CA PRO A 213 -11.01 -4.39 -9.47
C PRO A 213 -10.38 -3.36 -10.42
N TRP A 214 -9.40 -2.57 -9.95
CA TRP A 214 -8.63 -1.64 -10.76
C TRP A 214 -7.46 -2.29 -11.51
N GLN A 215 -7.18 -3.57 -11.30
CA GLN A 215 -6.11 -4.33 -11.97
C GLN A 215 -6.70 -5.36 -12.92
N GLN A 216 -6.28 -5.34 -14.18
CA GLN A 216 -6.62 -6.40 -15.13
C GLN A 216 -5.76 -7.64 -14.87
N ASP A 217 -6.38 -8.82 -14.92
CA ASP A 217 -5.65 -10.08 -14.84
C ASP A 217 -5.09 -10.47 -16.22
N PHE A 218 -3.77 -10.36 -16.36
CA PHE A 218 -3.05 -10.77 -17.58
C PHE A 218 -2.72 -12.26 -17.62
N THR A 219 -3.04 -13.03 -16.57
CA THR A 219 -2.83 -14.48 -16.53
C THR A 219 -3.99 -15.23 -17.18
N THR A 220 -5.20 -14.68 -17.11
CA THR A 220 -6.39 -15.22 -17.78
C THR A 220 -6.61 -14.56 -19.14
N ARG A 221 -7.12 -15.35 -20.09
CA ARG A 221 -7.34 -14.92 -21.49
C ARG A 221 -8.68 -15.44 -21.99
N SER A 222 -9.35 -14.64 -22.82
CA SER A 222 -10.57 -15.02 -23.52
C SER A 222 -10.38 -14.93 -25.02
N CYS A 223 -10.56 -16.07 -25.71
CA CYS A 223 -10.53 -16.16 -27.17
C CYS A 223 -11.95 -16.27 -27.75
N GLY A 224 -12.87 -16.89 -27.00
CA GLY A 224 -14.19 -17.31 -27.46
C GLY A 224 -15.33 -16.34 -27.15
N GLY A 225 -16.41 -16.45 -27.92
CA GLY A 225 -17.62 -15.65 -27.77
C GLY A 225 -17.49 -14.25 -28.39
N THR A 226 -16.43 -13.51 -28.02
CA THR A 226 -16.23 -12.13 -28.48
C THR A 226 -15.57 -12.05 -29.87
N CYS A 227 -14.57 -12.90 -30.13
CA CYS A 227 -13.78 -12.83 -31.37
C CYS A 227 -13.85 -14.12 -32.19
N HIS A 228 -13.80 -15.28 -31.53
CA HIS A 228 -14.00 -16.58 -32.18
C HIS A 228 -15.34 -17.20 -31.74
N PRO A 229 -16.12 -17.76 -32.67
CA PRO A 229 -17.22 -18.65 -32.31
C PRO A 229 -16.73 -19.74 -31.36
N LEU A 230 -17.51 -20.07 -30.33
CA LEU A 230 -17.15 -21.17 -29.43
C LEU A 230 -17.04 -22.51 -30.18
N SER A 231 -17.74 -22.64 -31.31
CA SER A 231 -17.64 -23.77 -32.23
C SER A 231 -16.29 -23.88 -32.94
N ASP A 232 -15.55 -22.78 -33.09
CA ASP A 232 -14.20 -22.80 -33.67
C ASP A 232 -13.11 -23.11 -32.63
N LEU A 233 -13.48 -23.13 -31.35
CA LEU A 233 -12.60 -23.45 -30.21
C LEU A 233 -12.84 -24.88 -29.68
N THR A 234 -13.45 -25.73 -30.50
CA THR A 234 -13.75 -27.12 -30.11
C THR A 234 -12.46 -27.93 -29.90
N PRO A 235 -12.43 -28.88 -28.94
CA PRO A 235 -11.23 -29.64 -28.59
C PRO A 235 -10.82 -30.69 -29.64
N THR A 236 -11.64 -30.89 -30.67
CA THR A 236 -11.45 -31.96 -31.64
C THR A 236 -10.67 -31.45 -32.85
N HIS A 237 -9.35 -31.62 -32.81
CA HIS A 237 -8.62 -31.86 -34.05
C HIS A 237 -8.94 -33.29 -34.46
N ALA A 238 -9.25 -33.53 -35.74
CA ALA A 238 -9.45 -34.89 -36.26
C ALA A 238 -8.28 -35.84 -35.91
N ASP A 239 -7.11 -35.26 -35.65
CA ASP A 239 -5.85 -35.96 -35.43
C ASP A 239 -5.43 -36.05 -33.93
N LYS A 240 -6.17 -35.44 -32.98
CA LYS A 240 -5.81 -35.38 -31.54
C LYS A 240 -7.04 -35.46 -30.60
N PRO A 241 -7.64 -36.65 -30.39
CA PRO A 241 -8.88 -36.82 -29.62
C PRO A 241 -8.77 -36.53 -28.11
N GLU A 242 -7.55 -36.50 -27.58
CA GLU A 242 -7.27 -36.42 -26.13
C GLU A 242 -7.17 -34.98 -25.60
N PHE A 243 -7.23 -34.00 -26.50
CA PHE A 243 -7.03 -32.60 -26.15
C PHE A 243 -8.29 -32.02 -25.49
N LYS A 244 -8.15 -31.35 -24.34
CA LYS A 244 -9.26 -30.69 -23.63
C LYS A 244 -9.07 -29.18 -23.66
N TYR A 245 -10.19 -28.46 -23.74
CA TYR A 245 -10.22 -26.99 -23.75
C TYR A 245 -9.58 -26.43 -22.48
N ASP A 246 -8.38 -25.91 -22.64
CA ASP A 246 -7.75 -25.02 -21.70
C ASP A 246 -7.10 -23.90 -22.55
N ASN A 247 -7.37 -22.66 -22.18
CA ASN A 247 -6.96 -21.45 -22.90
C ASN A 247 -5.42 -21.26 -22.94
N ILE A 248 -4.68 -21.98 -22.11
CA ILE A 248 -3.21 -22.03 -22.04
C ILE A 248 -2.68 -23.17 -22.93
N SER A 249 -3.29 -24.36 -22.91
CA SER A 249 -2.87 -25.57 -23.62
C SER A 249 -2.80 -25.39 -25.14
N CYS A 250 -3.73 -24.62 -25.74
CA CYS A 250 -3.72 -24.32 -27.18
C CYS A 250 -2.42 -23.62 -27.64
N LEU A 251 -1.77 -22.88 -26.74
CA LEU A 251 -0.59 -22.06 -27.01
C LEU A 251 0.69 -22.69 -26.47
N THR A 252 0.64 -23.34 -25.30
CA THR A 252 1.81 -23.98 -24.68
C THR A 252 2.19 -25.31 -25.31
N SER A 253 1.26 -25.96 -26.04
CA SER A 253 1.54 -27.20 -26.76
C SER A 253 2.22 -26.99 -28.12
N GLY A 254 2.49 -25.73 -28.51
CA GLY A 254 3.18 -25.38 -29.76
C GLY A 254 2.29 -25.39 -31.01
N CYS A 255 1.00 -25.71 -30.91
CA CYS A 255 0.12 -25.94 -32.06
C CYS A 255 -0.43 -24.64 -32.69
N HIS A 256 -0.87 -23.66 -31.87
CA HIS A 256 -1.43 -22.39 -32.35
C HIS A 256 -0.56 -21.19 -31.94
N THR A 257 0.76 -21.33 -31.98
CA THR A 257 1.72 -20.28 -31.56
C THR A 257 1.57 -18.98 -32.36
N MET A 258 1.12 -19.06 -33.62
CA MET A 258 0.86 -17.88 -34.46
C MET A 258 -0.55 -17.31 -34.30
N GLY A 259 -1.40 -17.91 -33.46
CA GLY A 259 -2.80 -17.51 -33.30
C GLY A 259 -3.65 -17.74 -34.55
N THR A 260 -3.26 -18.67 -35.42
CA THR A 260 -4.06 -19.05 -36.59
C THR A 260 -4.84 -20.33 -36.29
N LYS A 261 -6.07 -20.45 -36.82
CA LYS A 261 -6.77 -21.74 -36.89
C LYS A 261 -5.82 -22.69 -37.64
N GLY A 262 -5.43 -23.77 -36.98
CA GLY A 262 -4.65 -24.83 -37.61
C GLY A 262 -5.49 -25.39 -38.75
N GLY A 263 -4.92 -25.37 -39.95
CA GLY A 263 -5.51 -26.07 -41.10
C GLY A 263 -5.48 -27.57 -40.87
#